data_AF-A0A661P7P2-F1
#
_entry.id   AF-A0A661P7P2-F1
#
_cell.length_a   1.000
_cell.length_b   1.000
_cell.length_c   1.000
_cell.angle_alpha   90.00
_cell.angle_beta   90.00
_cell.angle_gamma   90.00
#
_symmetry.space_group_name_H-M   'P 1'
#
loop_
_entity.id
_entity.type
_entity.pdbx_description
1 polymer ?
#
loop_
_entity_poly.entity_id
_entity_poly.type
_entity_poly.pdbx_seq_one_letter_code
_entity_poly.pdbx_strand_id
1 'polypeptide(L)'
;GMDGVFLLGCKHGDDYQCHFVKGSELAEIRMQKIGDALSSLALEEERVAQFDIAIDDYDKLPKIINDFAELIEDLGPNPFKGF
;
A
#
# COMPACT_ATOMS: atom_id res chain seq x y z
N GLY A 1 -12.10 -3.98 12.42
CA GLY A 1 -11.37 -2.93 11.67
C GLY A 1 -11.27 -3.29 10.20
N MET A 2 -10.28 -2.74 9.50
CA MET A 2 -9.97 -3.00 8.09
C MET A 2 -9.05 -4.22 7.95
N ASP A 3 -9.27 -5.07 6.94
CA ASP A 3 -8.45 -6.27 6.70
C ASP A 3 -7.16 -5.97 5.94
N GLY A 4 -7.20 -4.93 5.08
CA GLY A 4 -6.05 -4.36 4.40
C GLY A 4 -6.26 -2.91 3.99
N VAL A 5 -5.17 -2.21 3.68
CA VAL A 5 -5.13 -0.82 3.21
C VAL A 5 -4.23 -0.74 1.98
N PHE A 6 -4.80 -0.26 0.88
CA PHE A 6 -4.12 -0.06 -0.39
C PHE A 6 -3.83 1.43 -0.59
N LEU A 7 -2.55 1.81 -0.66
CA LEU A 7 -2.12 3.18 -0.92
C LEU A 7 -1.55 3.29 -2.33
N LEU A 8 -2.23 4.03 -3.22
CA LEU A 8 -1.76 4.27 -4.59
C LEU A 8 -1.16 5.65 -4.73
N GLY A 9 0.06 5.72 -5.27
CA GLY A 9 0.78 6.97 -5.54
C GLY A 9 1.23 7.09 -6.99
N CYS A 10 1.62 8.30 -7.36
CA CYS A 10 2.37 8.52 -8.60
C CYS A 10 3.76 7.89 -8.46
N LYS A 11 4.29 7.33 -9.56
CA LYS A 11 5.68 6.88 -9.63
C LYS A 11 6.66 7.98 -9.21
N HIS A 12 7.68 7.58 -8.45
CA HIS A 12 8.77 8.44 -8.00
C HIS A 12 10.12 7.86 -8.44
N GLY A 13 11.21 8.63 -8.35
CA GLY A 13 12.52 8.28 -8.92
C GLY A 13 12.90 9.15 -10.12
N ASP A 14 13.64 8.58 -11.09
CA ASP A 14 14.22 9.33 -12.21
C ASP A 14 13.17 9.93 -13.16
N ASP A 15 12.07 9.20 -13.40
CA ASP A 15 10.91 9.68 -14.15
C ASP A 15 9.84 10.21 -13.18
N TYR A 16 10.20 11.25 -12.42
CA TYR A 16 9.39 11.73 -11.31
C TYR A 16 8.03 12.28 -11.79
N GLN A 17 6.93 11.57 -11.48
CA GLN A 17 5.57 11.94 -11.91
C GLN A 17 4.68 12.49 -10.78
N CYS A 18 5.19 12.61 -9.55
CA CYS A 18 4.37 13.18 -8.48
C CYS A 18 4.07 14.66 -8.77
N HIS A 19 2.78 14.96 -8.97
CA HIS A 19 2.27 16.30 -9.26
C HIS A 19 2.69 17.36 -8.23
N PHE A 20 2.95 16.93 -6.99
CA PHE A 20 3.35 17.79 -5.88
C PHE A 20 4.82 17.65 -5.49
N VAL A 21 5.68 17.19 -6.41
CA VAL A 21 7.15 17.21 -6.34
C VAL A 21 7.81 16.31 -5.29
N LYS A 22 7.18 16.06 -4.13
CA LYS A 22 7.75 15.23 -3.05
C LYS A 22 6.77 14.28 -2.39
N GLY A 23 5.50 14.29 -2.82
CA GLY A 23 4.43 13.54 -2.15
C GLY A 23 4.70 12.04 -2.08
N SER A 24 5.11 11.44 -3.21
CA SER A 24 5.37 10.00 -3.30
C SER A 24 6.61 9.56 -2.51
N GLU A 25 7.68 10.38 -2.52
CA GLU A 25 8.90 10.13 -1.72
C GLU A 25 8.59 10.20 -0.21
N LEU A 26 7.82 11.19 0.21
CA LEU A 26 7.39 11.31 1.61
C LEU A 26 6.46 10.17 2.03
N ALA A 27 5.67 9.61 1.10
CA ALA A 27 4.82 8.45 1.38
C ALA A 27 5.67 7.19 1.63
N GLU A 28 6.72 6.95 0.83
CA GLU A 28 7.63 5.81 1.01
C GLU A 28 8.29 5.83 2.39
N ILE A 29 8.83 6.98 2.81
CA ILE A 29 9.43 7.14 4.15
C ILE A 29 8.41 6.86 5.27
N ARG A 30 7.13 7.22 5.06
CA ARG A 30 6.07 6.96 6.04
C ARG A 30 5.66 5.50 6.08
N MET A 31 5.65 4.82 4.94
CA MET A 31 5.33 3.39 4.87
C MET A 31 6.30 2.54 5.66
N GLN A 32 7.59 2.87 5.63
CA GLN A 32 8.59 2.20 6.47
C GLN A 32 8.20 2.23 7.96
N LYS A 33 7.70 3.38 8.45
CA LYS A 33 7.24 3.51 9.84
C LYS A 33 5.93 2.78 10.13
N ILE A 34 5.09 2.57 9.11
CA ILE A 34 3.84 1.82 9.27
C ILE A 34 4.15 0.33 9.48
N GLY A 35 5.13 -0.23 8.78
CA GLY A 35 5.59 -1.61 9.01
C GLY A 35 5.98 -1.85 10.47
N ASP A 36 6.84 -0.98 11.02
CA ASP A 36 7.24 -1.03 12.44
C ASP A 36 6.03 -1.02 13.39
N ALA A 37 5.04 -0.16 13.11
CA ALA A 37 3.83 -0.04 13.90
C ALA A 37 2.94 -1.29 13.83
N LEU A 38 2.74 -1.86 12.63
CA LEU A 38 1.98 -3.10 12.44
C LEU A 38 2.63 -4.28 13.16
N SER A 39 3.94 -4.42 13.02
CA SER A 39 4.73 -5.45 13.70
C SER A 39 4.59 -5.34 15.23
N SER A 40 4.61 -4.12 15.79
CA SER A 40 4.37 -3.89 17.23
C SER A 40 2.98 -4.31 17.72
N LEU A 41 1.99 -4.36 16.82
CA LEU A 41 0.61 -4.79 17.08
C LEU A 41 0.40 -6.28 16.74
N ALA A 42 1.46 -7.01 16.39
CA ALA A 42 1.42 -8.38 15.89
C ALA A 42 0.52 -8.55 14.65
N LEU A 43 0.52 -7.55 13.76
CA LEU A 43 -0.13 -7.60 12.45
C LEU A 43 0.91 -7.83 11.36
N GLU A 44 0.48 -8.55 10.33
CA GLU A 44 1.25 -8.74 9.10
C GLU A 44 1.43 -7.39 8.39
N GLU A 45 2.66 -7.08 8.00
CA GLU A 45 3.01 -5.79 7.37
C GLU A 45 2.31 -5.64 6.01
N GLU A 46 2.09 -6.76 5.32
CA GLU A 46 1.40 -6.90 4.05
C GLU A 46 -0.04 -6.37 4.08
N ARG A 47 -0.64 -6.20 5.27
CA ARG A 47 -1.96 -5.59 5.42
C ARG A 47 -1.97 -4.12 5.01
N VAL A 48 -0.83 -3.44 4.94
CA VAL A 48 -0.75 -2.06 4.44
C VAL A 48 0.33 -1.98 3.36
N ALA A 49 -0.09 -1.85 2.12
CA ALA A 49 0.82 -1.83 0.98
C ALA A 49 0.73 -0.52 0.21
N GLN A 50 1.88 0.02 -0.15
CA GLN A 50 1.99 1.14 -1.09
C GLN A 50 2.35 0.61 -2.47
N PHE A 51 1.61 1.08 -3.46
CA PHE A 51 1.85 0.84 -4.87
C PHE A 51 2.03 2.18 -5.56
N ASP A 52 2.90 2.21 -6.55
CA ASP A 52 3.05 3.35 -7.43
C ASP A 52 2.82 2.96 -8.89
N ILE A 53 2.28 3.91 -9.64
CA ILE A 53 2.00 3.72 -11.06
C ILE A 53 2.30 4.97 -11.84
N ALA A 54 2.74 4.78 -13.09
CA ALA A 54 2.80 5.87 -14.05
C ALA A 54 1.39 6.20 -14.56
N ILE A 55 1.15 7.45 -14.94
CA ILE A 55 -0.19 7.89 -15.36
C ILE A 55 -0.69 7.16 -16.63
N ASP A 56 0.24 6.74 -17.48
CA ASP A 56 0.01 6.01 -18.73
C ASP A 56 -0.08 4.49 -18.55
N ASP A 57 0.27 3.97 -17.37
CA ASP A 57 0.23 2.55 -17.00
C ASP A 57 -1.11 2.14 -16.33
N TYR A 58 -2.15 2.98 -16.43
CA TYR A 58 -3.43 2.79 -15.73
C TYR A 58 -4.11 1.43 -16.03
N ASP A 59 -3.79 0.81 -17.16
CA ASP A 59 -4.29 -0.51 -17.57
C ASP A 59 -3.80 -1.65 -16.65
N LYS A 60 -2.72 -1.44 -15.89
CA LYS A 60 -2.19 -2.41 -14.92
C LYS A 60 -2.94 -2.39 -13.58
N LEU A 61 -3.68 -1.32 -13.28
CA LEU A 61 -4.37 -1.15 -11.99
C LEU A 61 -5.32 -2.30 -11.64
N PRO A 62 -6.16 -2.83 -12.55
CA PRO A 62 -7.04 -3.94 -12.22
C PRO A 62 -6.28 -5.16 -11.69
N LYS A 63 -5.12 -5.49 -12.29
CA LYS A 63 -4.30 -6.61 -11.82
C LYS A 63 -3.72 -6.31 -10.44
N ILE A 64 -3.14 -5.13 -10.23
CA ILE A 64 -2.52 -4.77 -8.95
C ILE A 64 -3.55 -4.80 -7.80
N ILE A 65 -4.77 -4.31 -8.06
CA ILE A 65 -5.85 -4.33 -7.06
C ILE A 65 -6.31 -5.76 -6.79
N ASN A 66 -6.48 -6.59 -7.82
CA ASN A 66 -6.89 -7.99 -7.65
C ASN A 66 -5.84 -8.80 -6.89
N ASP A 67 -4.55 -8.66 -7.24
CA ASP A 67 -3.46 -9.35 -6.55
C ASP A 67 -3.40 -8.96 -5.07
N PHE A 68 -3.62 -7.68 -4.74
CA PHE A 68 -3.70 -7.22 -3.35
C PHE A 68 -4.94 -7.76 -2.64
N ALA A 69 -6.10 -7.81 -3.30
CA ALA A 69 -7.31 -8.38 -2.73
C ALA A 69 -7.14 -9.87 -2.40
N GLU A 70 -6.58 -10.65 -3.32
CA GLU A 70 -6.24 -12.07 -3.12
C GLU A 70 -5.28 -12.25 -1.93
N LEU A 71 -4.23 -11.42 -1.83
CA LEU A 71 -3.32 -11.43 -0.69
C LEU A 71 -4.04 -11.19 0.64
N ILE A 72 -4.95 -10.22 0.71
CA ILE A 72 -5.71 -9.93 1.94
C ILE A 72 -6.69 -11.05 2.27
N GLU A 73 -7.29 -11.70 1.26
CA GLU A 73 -8.13 -12.88 1.45
C GLU A 73 -7.33 -14.05 2.04
N ASP A 74 -6.11 -14.30 1.54
CA ASP A 74 -5.20 -15.34 2.02
C ASP A 74 -4.71 -15.09 3.46
N LEU A 75 -4.46 -13.83 3.83
CA LEU A 75 -4.13 -13.43 5.21
C LEU A 75 -5.31 -13.55 6.18
N GLY A 76 -6.53 -13.67 5.65
CA GLY A 76 -7.75 -13.76 6.44
C GLY A 76 -8.10 -12.47 7.21
N PRO A 77 -9.15 -12.52 8.04
CA PRO A 77 -9.67 -11.35 8.72
C PRO A 77 -8.67 -10.77 9.70
N ASN A 78 -8.64 -9.44 9.81
CA ASN A 78 -7.83 -8.76 10.80
C ASN A 78 -8.20 -9.24 12.23
N PRO A 79 -7.21 -9.59 13.09
CA PRO A 79 -7.46 -10.11 14.44
C PRO A 79 -8.19 -9.11 15.37
N PHE A 80 -8.18 -7.81 15.05
CA PHE A 80 -8.93 -6.77 15.75
C PHE A 80 -10.34 -6.53 15.17
N LYS A 81 -10.83 -7.40 14.28
CA LYS A 81 -12.19 -7.31 13.75
C LYS A 81 -13.19 -7.88 14.77
N GLY A 82 -14.05 -7.02 15.31
CA GLY A 82 -15.09 -7.42 16.27
C GLY A 82 -14.76 -7.14 17.74
N PHE A 83 -13.61 -6.55 18.02
CA PHE A 83 -13.30 -5.88 19.28
C PHE A 83 -13.64 -4.38 19.21
#